data_AF-A0A7K4A3L4-F1
#
_entry.id   AF-A0A7K4A3L4-F1
#
_cell.length_a   1.000
_cell.length_b   1.000
_cell.length_c   1.000
_cell.angle_alpha   90.00
_cell.angle_beta   90.00
_cell.angle_gamma   90.00
#
_symmetry.space_group_name_H-M   'P 1'
#
loop_
_entity.id
_entity.type
_entity.pdbx_description
1 polymer ?
#
loop_
_entity_poly.entity_id
_entity_poly.type
_entity_poly.pdbx_seq_one_letter_code
_entity_poly.pdbx_strand_id
1 'polypeptide(L)' 'MIKLKILLNKLTPGDTLTFFATREQVDNTCAPFSSNGYQVAWDQEAENRYLVRISK' A
#
# COMPACT_ATOMS: atom_id res chain seq x y z
N MET A 1 11.51 -3.37 -2.32
CA MET A 1 11.02 -1.98 -2.44
C MET A 1 10.91 -1.41 -3.86
N ILE A 2 11.62 -1.92 -4.88
CA ILE A 2 11.47 -1.44 -6.28
C ILE A 2 10.11 -1.86 -6.91
N LYS A 3 9.65 -3.09 -6.65
CA LYS A 3 8.43 -3.64 -7.27
C LYS A 3 7.15 -2.86 -6.93
N LEU A 4 6.95 -2.47 -5.67
CA LEU A 4 5.73 -1.74 -5.28
C LEU A 4 5.67 -0.35 -5.92
N LYS A 5 6.77 0.40 -5.97
CA LYS A 5 6.84 1.69 -6.69
C LYS A 5 6.52 1.55 -8.16
N ILE A 6 7.03 0.49 -8.83
CA ILE A 6 6.72 0.21 -10.23
C ILE A 6 5.24 -0.11 -10.42
N LEU A 7 4.64 -0.91 -9.52
CA LEU A 7 3.22 -1.24 -9.57
C LEU A 7 2.34 0.01 -9.38
N LEU A 8 2.66 0.86 -8.41
CA LEU A 8 1.91 2.09 -8.15
C LEU A 8 2.04 3.11 -9.29
N ASN A 9 3.20 3.24 -9.91
CA ASN A 9 3.37 4.10 -11.10
C ASN A 9 2.51 3.64 -12.29
N LYS A 10 2.18 2.34 -12.35
CA LYS A 10 1.34 1.76 -13.39
C LYS A 10 -0.15 1.75 -13.04
N LEU A 11 -0.53 2.13 -11.82
CA LEU A 11 -1.95 2.25 -11.46
C LEU A 11 -2.59 3.35 -12.30
N THR A 12 -3.69 3.02 -12.98
CA THR A 12 -4.51 4.03 -13.63
C THR A 12 -5.37 4.75 -12.58
N PRO A 13 -5.74 6.02 -12.79
CA PRO A 13 -6.62 6.73 -11.86
C PRO A 13 -7.96 5.97 -11.71
N GLY A 14 -8.34 5.67 -10.46
CA GLY A 14 -9.50 4.83 -10.14
C GLY A 14 -9.18 3.36 -9.86
N ASP A 15 -7.96 2.88 -10.16
CA ASP A 15 -7.54 1.54 -9.78
C ASP A 15 -7.18 1.44 -8.29
N THR A 16 -7.31 0.23 -7.75
CA THR A 16 -6.89 -0.10 -6.37
C THR A 16 -5.99 -1.32 -6.37
N LEU A 17 -4.80 -1.20 -5.78
CA LEU A 17 -3.89 -2.30 -5.49
C LEU A 17 -4.15 -2.83 -4.08
N THR A 18 -4.42 -4.13 -3.97
CA THR A 18 -4.63 -4.78 -2.66
C THR A 18 -3.58 -5.87 -2.45
N PHE A 19 -2.92 -5.88 -1.30
CA PHE A 19 -1.90 -6.88 -0.96
C PHE A 19 -1.69 -6.99 0.56
N PHE A 20 -1.02 -8.06 0.99
CA PHE A 20 -0.66 -8.26 2.39
C PHE A 20 0.72 -7.69 2.73
N ALA A 21 0.82 -7.07 3.90
CA ALA A 21 2.06 -6.52 4.44
C ALA A 21 2.19 -6.78 5.94
N THR A 22 3.42 -6.74 6.46
CA THR A 22 3.69 -6.72 7.90
C THR A 22 3.48 -5.32 8.48
N ARG A 23 3.44 -5.19 9.82
CA ARG A 23 3.32 -3.86 10.46
C ARG A 23 4.44 -2.91 10.03
N GLU A 24 5.67 -3.41 10.06
CA GLU A 24 6.86 -2.68 9.65
C GLU A 24 6.76 -2.21 8.19
N GLN A 25 6.25 -3.05 7.29
CA GLN A 25 6.06 -2.70 5.89
C GLN A 25 4.96 -1.64 5.70
N VAL A 26 3.89 -1.69 6.49
CA VAL A 26 2.85 -0.66 6.48
C VAL A 26 3.46 0.69 6.87
N ASP A 27 4.13 0.74 8.02
CA ASP A 27 4.66 1.99 8.58
C ASP A 27 5.81 2.57 7.74
N ASN A 28 6.76 1.73 7.32
CA ASN A 28 7.99 2.20 6.65
C ASN A 28 7.87 2.26 5.12
N THR A 29 6.95 1.51 4.52
CA THR A 29 6.83 1.41 3.06
C THR A 29 5.50 1.94 2.53
N CYS A 30 4.37 1.58 3.14
CA CYS A 30 3.05 1.90 2.57
C CYS A 30 2.58 3.31 2.95
N ALA A 31 2.70 3.68 4.23
CA ALA A 31 2.28 4.99 4.73
C ALA A 31 2.90 6.19 3.98
N PRO A 32 4.20 6.18 3.60
CA PRO A 32 4.79 7.27 2.81
C PRO A 32 4.16 7.50 1.43
N PHE A 33 3.42 6.54 0.86
CA PHE A 33 2.71 6.77 -0.41
C PHE A 33 1.50 7.67 -0.27
N SER A 34 0.92 7.80 0.93
CA SER A 34 -0.17 8.76 1.19
C SER A 34 0.25 10.20 0.86
N SER A 35 1.49 10.57 1.18
CA SER A 35 2.06 11.88 0.86
C SER A 35 2.34 12.10 -0.64
N ASN A 36 2.29 11.04 -1.46
CA ASN A 36 2.54 11.10 -2.91
C ASN A 36 1.23 11.14 -3.73
N GLY A 37 0.10 11.47 -3.09
CA GLY A 37 -1.21 11.59 -3.77
C GLY A 37 -1.94 10.26 -3.98
N TYR A 38 -1.48 9.18 -3.35
CA TYR A 38 -2.22 7.92 -3.30
C TYR A 38 -3.09 7.87 -2.03
N GLN A 39 -4.24 7.23 -2.09
CA GLN A 39 -4.98 6.90 -0.88
C GLN A 39 -4.51 5.54 -0.38
N VAL A 40 -4.11 5.46 0.89
CA VAL A 40 -3.58 4.24 1.52
C VAL A 40 -4.47 3.90 2.71
N ALA A 41 -5.03 2.70 2.72
CA ALA A 41 -5.81 2.14 3.82
C ALA A 41 -5.29 0.76 4.19
N TRP A 42 -5.40 0.36 5.45
CA TRP A 42 -5.04 -0.98 5.88
C TRP A 42 -5.89 -1.46 7.04
N ASP A 43 -6.20 -2.75 7.02
CA ASP A 43 -6.88 -3.46 8.11
C ASP A 43 -5.96 -4.56 8.64
N GLN A 44 -5.96 -4.77 9.96
CA GLN A 44 -5.22 -5.88 10.56
C GLN A 44 -6.05 -7.16 10.44
N GLU A 45 -5.55 -8.16 9.71
CA GLU A 45 -6.22 -9.47 9.59
C GLU A 45 -5.69 -10.50 10.60
N ALA A 46 -4.41 -10.41 10.95
CA ALA A 46 -3.80 -11.30 11.94
C ALA A 46 -2.62 -10.62 12.65
N GLU A 47 -1.98 -11.34 13.56
CA GLU A 47 -0.74 -10.87 14.19
C GLU A 47 0.32 -10.62 13.11
N ASN A 48 0.81 -9.37 13.06
CA ASN A 48 1.78 -8.92 12.06
C ASN A 48 1.37 -9.15 10.58
N ARG A 49 0.07 -9.20 10.28
CA ARG A 49 -0.46 -9.27 8.91
C ARG A 49 -1.57 -8.25 8.70
N TYR A 50 -1.37 -7.39 7.71
CA TYR A 50 -2.23 -6.28 7.37
C TYR A 50 -2.62 -6.36 5.90
N LEU A 51 -3.91 -6.27 5.62
CA LEU A 51 -4.43 -6.12 4.27
C LEU A 51 -4.36 -4.66 3.88
N VAL A 52 -3.43 -4.31 3.00
CA VAL A 52 -3.20 -2.94 2.53
C VAL A 52 -3.92 -2.73 1.21
N ARG A 53 -4.59 -1.59 1.09
CA ARG A 53 -5.24 -1.11 -0.14
C ARG A 53 -4.66 0.26 -0.49
N ILE A 54 -4.14 0.39 -1.71
CA ILE A 54 -3.60 1.64 -2.24
C ILE A 54 -4.34 1.99 -3.53
N SER A 55 -4.97 3.15 -3.59
CA SER A 55 -5.64 3.66 -4.80
C SER A 55 -5.03 4.99 -5.27
N LYS A 56 -5.25 5.30 -6.56
CA LYS A 56 -4.78 6.51 -7.22
C LYS A 56 -5.95 7.34 -7.73
#